data_AF-A0A350XY36-F1
#
_entry.id   AF-A0A350XY36-F1
#
_cell.length_a   1.000
_cell.length_b   1.000
_cell.length_c   1.000
_cell.angle_alpha   90.00
_cell.angle_beta   90.00
_cell.angle_gamma   90.00
#
_symmetry.space_group_name_H-M   'P 1'
#
loop_
_entity.id
_entity.type
_entity.pdbx_description
1 polymer ?
#
loop_
_entity_poly.entity_id
_entity_poly.type
_entity_poly.pdbx_seq_one_letter_code
_entity_poly.pdbx_strand_id
1 'polypeptide(L)'
;MKKVVSVITVLTIIISVFTLNSLNASAADYNPRSALNYAEDNWDNGIELCAGFVSNCLQAGGIDVMERSVGNLFNALKDTYGTAYVLKTSGPYIYFDDNDGKLSPGDPVFYYCNSCKSFQHAILCGNGDEGLMTDYAHNNPHHDTTTYISWGCPECGDINWIMYSINLSSTNTHTHSYTKKVTKKPTCTSTGVETYTCSCGHSYTLPLPMTSHTTEWVYSKKPTINDVGLKHLECSVCHKIVSATSLAPKATADVNGDGKVDSADALLVLRYSIGYNTINGHMALINADTDGNGVINSADALTILRISIGVIKI
;
A
#
# COMPACT_ATOMS: atom_id res chain seq x y z
N MET A 1 68.29 29.37 48.22
CA MET A 1 66.83 29.20 48.46
C MET A 1 66.15 28.71 47.19
N LYS A 2 65.69 27.46 47.17
CA LYS A 2 64.43 26.99 46.57
C LYS A 2 64.38 25.47 46.75
N LYS A 3 63.57 25.03 47.71
CA LYS A 3 63.27 23.62 47.99
C LYS A 3 62.41 23.10 46.83
N VAL A 4 62.80 22.01 46.19
CA VAL A 4 61.92 21.26 45.28
C VAL A 4 61.31 20.14 46.11
N VAL A 5 60.03 20.32 46.45
CA VAL A 5 59.24 19.35 47.20
C VAL A 5 58.67 18.35 46.20
N SER A 6 58.96 17.08 46.44
CA SER A 6 58.40 15.90 45.78
C SER A 6 56.89 15.83 46.02
N VAL A 7 56.11 15.59 44.96
CA VAL A 7 54.70 15.18 45.05
C VAL A 7 54.51 13.95 44.17
N ILE A 8 54.53 12.79 44.82
CA ILE A 8 54.12 11.51 44.23
C ILE A 8 52.60 11.46 44.38
N THR A 9 51.86 11.70 43.29
CA THR A 9 50.42 11.44 43.24
C THR A 9 50.17 9.94 43.11
N VAL A 10 49.80 9.30 44.21
CA VAL A 10 49.28 7.93 44.24
C VAL A 10 47.86 7.96 43.64
N LEU A 11 47.72 7.43 42.43
CA LEU A 11 46.42 7.24 41.78
C LEU A 11 45.81 5.94 42.32
N THR A 12 44.96 6.04 43.33
CA THR A 12 44.16 4.92 43.85
C THR A 12 43.09 4.54 42.82
N ILE A 13 43.33 3.45 42.09
CA ILE A 13 42.33 2.80 41.23
C ILE A 13 41.29 2.16 42.16
N ILE A 14 40.12 2.79 42.27
CA ILE A 14 38.95 2.19 42.89
C ILE A 14 38.42 1.15 41.89
N ILE A 15 38.85 -0.10 42.04
CA ILE A 15 38.21 -1.25 41.39
C ILE A 15 36.87 -1.44 42.08
N SER A 16 35.85 -0.79 41.54
CA SER A 16 34.46 -1.06 41.89
C SER A 16 34.10 -2.38 41.23
N VAL A 17 34.05 -3.45 42.03
CA VAL A 17 33.49 -4.74 41.60
C VAL A 17 32.01 -4.50 41.31
N PHE A 18 31.70 -4.23 40.05
CA PHE A 18 30.33 -4.33 39.56
C PHE A 18 29.98 -5.81 39.55
N THR A 19 29.17 -6.22 40.53
CA THR A 19 28.37 -7.42 40.40
C THR A 19 27.45 -7.22 39.20
N LEU A 20 27.78 -7.85 38.08
CA LEU A 20 26.88 -8.01 36.94
C LEU A 20 25.68 -8.81 37.45
N ASN A 21 24.62 -8.09 37.86
CA ASN A 21 23.29 -8.64 37.85
C ASN A 21 23.02 -9.10 36.41
N SER A 22 22.51 -10.33 36.25
CA SER A 22 22.10 -10.88 34.96
C SER A 22 21.26 -9.85 34.21
N LEU A 23 21.84 -9.25 33.16
CA LEU A 23 21.10 -8.45 32.21
C LEU A 23 20.12 -9.42 31.55
N ASN A 24 18.82 -9.21 31.76
CA ASN A 24 17.81 -9.90 30.97
C ASN A 24 18.07 -9.53 29.50
N ALA A 25 18.21 -10.53 28.63
CA ALA A 25 18.29 -10.33 27.19
C ALA A 25 17.18 -9.38 26.74
N SER A 26 17.50 -8.37 25.94
CA SER A 26 16.57 -7.31 25.60
C SER A 26 16.63 -6.94 24.13
N ALA A 27 15.66 -7.43 23.36
CA ALA A 27 15.33 -6.94 22.03
C ALA A 27 14.29 -5.80 22.12
N ALA A 28 14.45 -4.87 23.08
CA ALA A 28 13.43 -3.89 23.48
C ALA A 28 12.85 -3.06 22.32
N ASP A 29 13.54 -2.98 21.19
CA ASP A 29 13.14 -2.18 20.03
C ASP A 29 13.18 -2.98 18.72
N TYR A 30 13.24 -4.32 18.78
CA TYR A 30 13.24 -5.15 17.58
C TYR A 30 11.88 -5.10 16.86
N ASN A 31 11.90 -4.73 15.59
CA ASN A 31 10.76 -4.73 14.69
C ASN A 31 10.86 -5.91 13.70
N PRO A 32 10.21 -7.06 13.99
CA PRO A 32 10.26 -8.23 13.12
C PRO A 32 9.69 -7.95 11.73
N ARG A 33 8.75 -7.01 11.59
CA ARG A 33 8.17 -6.66 10.28
C ARG A 33 9.18 -5.95 9.38
N SER A 34 9.99 -5.06 9.93
CA SER A 34 11.07 -4.42 9.16
C SER A 34 12.11 -5.44 8.70
N ALA A 35 12.45 -6.42 9.56
CA ALA A 35 13.34 -7.52 9.19
C ALA A 35 12.75 -8.38 8.06
N LEU A 36 11.47 -8.75 8.16
CA LEU A 36 10.76 -9.52 7.14
C LEU A 36 10.60 -8.75 5.82
N ASN A 37 10.30 -7.45 5.85
CA ASN A 37 10.23 -6.64 4.64
C ASN A 37 11.60 -6.56 3.95
N TYR A 38 12.68 -6.40 4.72
CA TYR A 38 14.03 -6.44 4.15
C TYR A 38 14.33 -7.80 3.52
N ALA A 39 13.96 -8.89 4.20
CA ALA A 39 14.12 -10.24 3.68
C ALA A 39 13.36 -10.43 2.35
N GLU A 40 12.10 -10.02 2.27
CA GLU A 40 11.29 -10.07 1.04
C GLU A 40 11.89 -9.27 -0.11
N ASP A 41 12.48 -8.11 0.17
CA ASP A 41 13.06 -7.26 -0.86
C ASP A 41 14.46 -7.75 -1.32
N ASN A 42 15.15 -8.60 -0.54
CA ASN A 42 16.58 -8.89 -0.71
C ASN A 42 16.97 -10.39 -0.64
N TRP A 43 16.01 -11.32 -0.65
CA TRP A 43 16.29 -12.76 -0.48
C TRP A 43 17.16 -13.40 -1.57
N ASP A 44 17.12 -12.89 -2.81
CA ASP A 44 17.92 -13.39 -3.94
C ASP A 44 18.76 -12.29 -4.61
N ASN A 45 19.68 -11.70 -3.85
CA ASN A 45 20.62 -10.72 -4.39
C ASN A 45 21.93 -11.36 -4.91
N GLY A 46 22.10 -12.68 -4.73
CA GLY A 46 23.22 -13.48 -5.28
C GLY A 46 24.61 -13.18 -4.71
N ILE A 47 24.71 -12.39 -3.64
CA ILE A 47 25.99 -11.82 -3.16
C ILE A 47 26.29 -12.19 -1.70
N GLU A 48 25.30 -12.48 -0.85
CA GLU A 48 25.51 -12.57 0.61
C GLU A 48 25.50 -13.99 1.18
N LEU A 49 26.38 -14.25 2.15
CA LEU A 49 26.34 -15.49 2.94
C LEU A 49 25.13 -15.51 3.88
N CYS A 50 24.58 -16.69 4.17
CA CYS A 50 23.40 -16.88 5.04
C CYS A 50 23.41 -16.05 6.35
N ALA A 51 24.51 -16.06 7.10
CA ALA A 51 24.63 -15.26 8.33
C ALA A 51 24.65 -13.75 8.06
N GLY A 52 25.23 -13.32 6.93
CA GLY A 52 25.23 -11.92 6.52
C GLY A 52 23.83 -11.43 6.17
N PHE A 53 23.08 -12.23 5.41
CA PHE A 53 21.67 -11.96 5.10
C PHE A 53 20.84 -11.80 6.37
N VAL A 54 20.89 -12.79 7.28
CA VAL A 54 20.16 -12.71 8.55
C VAL A 54 20.60 -11.49 9.37
N SER A 55 21.90 -11.18 9.44
CA SER A 55 22.38 -9.96 10.13
C SER A 55 21.77 -8.69 9.55
N ASN A 56 21.69 -8.56 8.22
CA ASN A 56 21.09 -7.40 7.57
C ASN A 56 19.58 -7.30 7.84
N CYS A 57 18.86 -8.42 7.83
CA CYS A 57 17.45 -8.47 8.22
C CYS A 57 17.28 -7.96 9.66
N LEU A 58 18.11 -8.44 10.59
CA LEU A 58 18.06 -8.03 12.00
C LEU A 58 18.41 -6.55 12.17
N GLN A 59 19.38 -6.03 11.42
CA GLN A 59 19.73 -4.61 11.40
C GLN A 59 18.59 -3.74 10.86
N ALA A 60 17.90 -4.18 9.81
CA ALA A 60 16.67 -3.53 9.34
C ALA A 60 15.55 -3.56 10.39
N GLY A 61 15.51 -4.62 11.20
CA GLY A 61 14.66 -4.74 12.39
C GLY A 61 15.11 -3.92 13.60
N GLY A 62 16.25 -3.22 13.55
CA GLY A 62 16.74 -2.38 14.64
C GLY A 62 17.73 -3.04 15.60
N ILE A 63 18.15 -4.28 15.35
CA ILE A 63 19.22 -4.95 16.12
C ILE A 63 20.56 -4.66 15.44
N ASP A 64 21.43 -3.90 16.13
CA ASP A 64 22.78 -3.60 15.62
C ASP A 64 23.71 -4.82 15.72
N VAL A 65 23.60 -5.73 14.75
CA VAL A 65 24.45 -6.92 14.61
C VAL A 65 24.92 -7.05 13.17
N MET A 66 26.20 -7.39 12.98
CA MET A 66 26.76 -7.63 11.65
C MET A 66 27.79 -8.76 11.70
N GLU A 67 27.32 -9.99 11.52
CA GLU A 67 28.16 -11.18 11.53
C GLU A 67 28.12 -11.91 10.18
N ARG A 68 29.23 -12.55 9.83
CA ARG A 68 29.36 -13.35 8.58
C ARG A 68 29.54 -14.85 8.85
N SER A 69 29.84 -15.21 10.10
CA SER A 69 29.88 -16.58 10.57
C SER A 69 28.58 -16.93 11.28
N VAL A 70 27.98 -18.07 10.94
CA VAL A 70 26.72 -18.55 11.55
C VAL A 70 26.87 -18.71 13.06
N GLY A 71 27.97 -19.31 13.53
CA GLY A 71 28.22 -19.51 14.95
C GLY A 71 28.46 -18.19 15.70
N ASN A 72 29.12 -17.21 15.07
CA ASN A 72 29.31 -15.89 15.68
C ASN A 72 27.97 -15.16 15.80
N LEU A 73 27.15 -15.18 14.75
CA LEU A 73 25.82 -14.58 14.78
C LEU A 73 24.97 -15.18 15.90
N PHE A 74 24.90 -16.51 16.01
CA PHE A 74 24.18 -17.17 17.11
C PHE A 74 24.69 -16.71 18.48
N ASN A 75 26.01 -16.66 18.68
CA ASN A 75 26.61 -16.23 19.95
C ASN A 75 26.41 -14.74 20.26
N ALA A 76 26.39 -13.87 19.25
CA ALA A 76 26.13 -12.45 19.41
C ALA A 76 24.67 -12.18 19.82
N LEU A 77 23.74 -13.02 19.35
CA LEU A 77 22.31 -12.86 19.60
C LEU A 77 21.87 -13.49 20.92
N LYS A 78 22.31 -14.72 21.20
CA LYS A 78 21.91 -15.46 22.39
C LYS A 78 22.33 -14.72 23.65
N ASP A 79 21.44 -14.68 24.63
CA ASP A 79 21.65 -14.06 25.95
C ASP A 79 21.87 -12.53 25.92
N THR A 80 22.00 -11.92 24.73
CA THR A 80 22.18 -10.47 24.55
C THR A 80 20.90 -9.83 24.05
N TYR A 81 20.38 -10.29 22.91
CA TYR A 81 19.18 -9.75 22.28
C TYR A 81 17.96 -10.65 22.50
N GLY A 82 18.15 -11.96 22.58
CA GLY A 82 17.05 -12.89 22.77
C GLY A 82 17.44 -14.17 23.50
N THR A 83 16.45 -15.03 23.70
CA THR A 83 16.63 -16.32 24.37
C THR A 83 16.76 -17.43 23.33
N ALA A 84 17.78 -18.25 23.47
CA ALA A 84 17.98 -19.40 22.59
C ALA A 84 17.08 -20.58 23.00
N TYR A 85 16.36 -21.15 22.04
CA TYR A 85 15.56 -22.36 22.24
C TYR A 85 15.92 -23.44 21.23
N VAL A 86 15.86 -24.71 21.67
CA VAL A 86 15.84 -25.85 20.76
C VAL A 86 14.40 -26.04 20.30
N LEU A 87 14.19 -26.05 18.98
CA LEU A 87 12.89 -26.20 18.37
C LEU A 87 12.48 -27.67 18.33
N LYS A 88 11.20 -27.93 18.60
CA LYS A 88 10.56 -29.21 18.36
C LYS A 88 10.23 -29.33 16.87
N THR A 89 10.57 -30.47 16.28
CA THR A 89 10.29 -30.81 14.88
C THR A 89 9.29 -31.96 14.81
N SER A 90 8.50 -32.00 13.74
CA SER A 90 7.59 -33.10 13.42
C SER A 90 7.91 -33.58 12.01
N GLY A 91 8.74 -34.64 11.92
CA GLY A 91 9.36 -35.02 10.66
C GLY A 91 10.27 -33.91 10.13
N PRO A 92 10.19 -33.55 8.83
CA PRO A 92 11.01 -32.50 8.23
C PRO A 92 10.49 -31.07 8.50
N TYR A 93 9.42 -30.92 9.29
CA TYR A 93 8.72 -29.66 9.47
C TYR A 93 8.81 -29.12 10.90
N ILE A 94 8.64 -27.81 11.00
CA ILE A 94 8.53 -27.06 12.24
C ILE A 94 7.16 -26.40 12.25
N TYR A 95 6.42 -26.57 13.34
CA TYR A 95 5.11 -25.96 13.56
C TYR A 95 5.22 -24.87 14.62
N PHE A 96 4.50 -23.76 14.43
CA PHE A 96 4.46 -22.69 15.43
C PHE A 96 3.81 -23.16 16.73
N ASP A 97 2.71 -23.90 16.66
CA ASP A 97 1.97 -24.39 17.84
C ASP A 97 2.84 -25.29 18.75
N ASP A 98 3.73 -26.09 18.16
CA ASP A 98 4.67 -26.94 18.90
C ASP A 98 5.80 -26.15 19.59
N ASN A 99 5.98 -24.90 19.20
CA ASN A 99 7.06 -24.00 19.59
C ASN A 99 6.55 -22.65 20.11
N ASP A 100 5.33 -22.63 20.67
CA ASP A 100 4.74 -21.43 21.25
C ASP A 100 5.66 -20.81 22.32
N GLY A 101 5.80 -19.48 22.24
CA GLY A 101 6.73 -18.70 23.07
C GLY A 101 8.22 -18.93 22.81
N LYS A 102 8.61 -19.76 21.83
CA LYS A 102 10.02 -20.04 21.47
C LYS A 102 10.39 -19.60 20.07
N LEU A 103 9.40 -19.41 19.21
CA LEU A 103 9.58 -19.06 17.81
C LEU A 103 8.45 -18.12 17.38
N SER A 104 8.81 -17.07 16.66
CA SER A 104 7.87 -16.12 16.07
C SER A 104 8.40 -15.64 14.71
N PRO A 105 7.51 -15.18 13.80
CA PRO A 105 7.94 -14.54 12.57
C PRO A 105 8.97 -13.42 12.83
N GLY A 106 10.04 -13.42 12.04
CA GLY A 106 11.19 -12.54 12.20
C GLY A 106 12.26 -13.03 13.18
N ASP A 107 12.07 -14.15 13.90
CA ASP A 107 13.15 -14.73 14.69
C ASP A 107 14.21 -15.40 13.78
N PRO A 108 15.51 -15.26 14.07
CA PRO A 108 16.55 -15.99 13.37
C PRO A 108 16.59 -17.44 13.85
N VAL A 109 16.71 -18.37 12.90
CA VAL A 109 16.75 -19.82 13.13
C VAL A 109 18.06 -20.38 12.57
N PHE A 110 18.65 -21.33 13.29
CA PHE A 110 19.99 -21.84 13.07
C PHE A 110 20.00 -23.36 12.98
N TYR A 111 20.75 -23.87 12.00
CA TYR A 111 20.98 -25.29 11.78
C TYR A 111 22.29 -25.70 12.46
N TYR A 112 22.20 -26.51 13.51
CA TYR A 112 23.36 -27.08 14.19
C TYR A 112 23.58 -28.53 13.76
N CYS A 113 24.78 -28.82 13.26
CA CYS A 113 25.16 -30.18 12.87
C CYS A 113 25.84 -30.88 14.05
N ASN A 114 25.23 -31.95 14.55
CA ASN A 114 25.80 -32.70 15.66
C ASN A 114 27.07 -33.48 15.27
N SER A 115 27.24 -33.83 13.99
CA SER A 115 28.45 -34.49 13.49
C SER A 115 29.64 -33.51 13.39
N CYS A 116 29.43 -32.29 12.88
CA CYS A 116 30.47 -31.25 12.81
C CYS A 116 30.71 -30.51 14.13
N LYS A 117 29.78 -30.60 15.08
CA LYS A 117 29.80 -29.84 16.36
C LYS A 117 29.82 -28.33 16.15
N SER A 118 29.11 -27.85 15.13
CA SER A 118 29.11 -26.44 14.74
C SER A 118 27.78 -26.03 14.08
N PHE A 119 27.52 -24.73 14.10
CA PHE A 119 26.42 -24.12 13.35
C PHE A 119 26.80 -23.96 11.88
N GLN A 120 25.93 -24.40 10.99
CA GLN A 120 26.21 -24.53 9.56
C GLN A 120 25.40 -23.57 8.69
N HIS A 121 24.18 -23.23 9.12
CA HIS A 121 23.28 -22.40 8.33
C HIS A 121 22.38 -21.54 9.24
N ALA A 122 21.97 -20.37 8.73
CA ALA A 122 21.04 -19.46 9.38
C ALA A 122 19.98 -18.99 8.38
N ILE A 123 18.76 -18.86 8.86
CA ILE A 123 17.58 -18.39 8.12
C ILE A 123 16.81 -17.40 8.99
N LEU A 124 15.93 -16.62 8.36
CA LEU A 124 14.95 -15.79 9.07
C LEU A 124 13.58 -16.48 9.03
N CYS A 125 12.95 -16.69 10.19
CA CYS A 125 11.60 -17.24 10.27
C CYS A 125 10.61 -16.31 9.55
N GLY A 126 9.86 -16.86 8.59
CA GLY A 126 8.82 -16.16 7.82
C GLY A 126 7.49 -16.07 8.56
N ASN A 127 6.43 -15.71 7.83
CA ASN A 127 5.09 -15.47 8.41
C ASN A 127 4.32 -16.76 8.72
N GLY A 128 4.75 -17.88 8.15
CA GLY A 128 4.09 -19.17 8.24
C GLY A 128 3.05 -19.43 7.16
N ASP A 129 2.78 -20.71 6.92
CA ASP A 129 1.73 -21.19 6.02
C ASP A 129 1.01 -22.38 6.67
N GLU A 130 -0.31 -22.29 6.82
CA GLU A 130 -1.14 -23.31 7.51
C GLU A 130 -0.57 -23.80 8.87
N GLY A 131 0.07 -22.92 9.63
CA GLY A 131 0.67 -23.22 10.96
C GLY A 131 2.10 -23.79 10.91
N LEU A 132 2.61 -24.09 9.72
CA LEU A 132 4.01 -24.45 9.49
C LEU A 132 4.89 -23.20 9.46
N MET A 133 6.12 -23.35 9.93
CA MET A 133 7.16 -22.34 9.74
C MET A 133 7.51 -22.22 8.25
N THR A 134 7.51 -21.00 7.74
CA THR A 134 8.16 -20.64 6.48
C THR A 134 9.48 -19.95 6.77
N ASP A 135 10.35 -19.80 5.77
CA ASP A 135 11.63 -19.12 5.95
C ASP A 135 12.09 -18.30 4.75
N TYR A 136 12.93 -17.33 5.07
CA TYR A 136 13.79 -16.62 4.13
C TYR A 136 15.22 -17.12 4.30
N ALA A 137 15.81 -17.59 3.20
CA ALA A 137 17.14 -18.18 3.20
C ALA A 137 17.96 -17.66 2.02
N HIS A 138 19.29 -17.70 2.19
CA HIS A 138 20.27 -17.33 1.17
C HIS A 138 21.31 -18.47 1.02
N ASN A 139 21.99 -18.60 -0.13
CA ASN A 139 22.81 -19.76 -0.54
C ASN A 139 22.05 -21.07 -0.83
N ASN A 140 20.73 -21.00 -0.77
CA ASN A 140 19.76 -21.85 -1.45
C ASN A 140 18.45 -21.03 -1.40
N PRO A 141 18.33 -20.01 -2.25
CA PRO A 141 17.45 -18.88 -1.99
C PRO A 141 15.98 -19.28 -1.96
N HIS A 142 15.32 -18.96 -0.86
CA HIS A 142 13.91 -19.24 -0.58
C HIS A 142 13.25 -17.99 0.01
N HIS A 143 11.97 -17.77 -0.28
CA HIS A 143 11.23 -16.60 0.17
C HIS A 143 9.85 -16.98 0.71
N ASP A 144 9.70 -16.88 2.03
CA ASP A 144 8.47 -17.22 2.76
C ASP A 144 7.86 -18.58 2.36
N THR A 145 8.70 -19.55 1.99
CA THR A 145 8.28 -20.91 1.64
C THR A 145 8.35 -21.82 2.86
N THR A 146 7.50 -22.85 2.92
CA THR A 146 7.52 -23.84 4.00
C THR A 146 8.92 -24.43 4.20
N THR A 147 9.43 -24.32 5.42
CA THR A 147 10.77 -24.81 5.73
C THR A 147 10.80 -26.34 5.73
N TYR A 148 11.74 -26.89 4.96
CA TYR A 148 11.99 -28.33 4.88
C TYR A 148 13.41 -28.65 5.35
N ILE A 149 13.55 -29.25 6.54
CA ILE A 149 14.88 -29.41 7.17
C ILE A 149 15.63 -30.66 6.74
N SER A 150 15.05 -31.56 5.94
CA SER A 150 15.71 -32.81 5.53
C SER A 150 16.65 -32.64 4.33
N TRP A 151 17.72 -31.88 4.53
CA TRP A 151 18.81 -31.71 3.57
C TRP A 151 20.17 -31.94 4.25
N GLY A 152 21.19 -32.31 3.48
CA GLY A 152 22.50 -32.70 4.04
C GLY A 152 23.37 -31.51 4.42
N CYS A 153 24.01 -31.57 5.59
CA CYS A 153 25.04 -30.63 6.03
C CYS A 153 26.08 -30.41 4.92
N PRO A 154 26.39 -29.16 4.52
CA PRO A 154 27.35 -28.89 3.45
C PRO A 154 28.76 -29.43 3.73
N GLU A 155 29.13 -29.54 5.00
CA GLU A 155 30.46 -30.01 5.41
C GLU A 155 30.58 -31.54 5.49
N CYS A 156 29.55 -32.24 5.97
CA CYS A 156 29.65 -33.67 6.29
C CYS A 156 28.52 -34.55 5.73
N GLY A 157 27.48 -33.97 5.15
CA GLY A 157 26.34 -34.68 4.57
C GLY A 157 25.31 -35.23 5.57
N ASP A 158 25.51 -35.07 6.89
CA ASP A 158 24.52 -35.49 7.90
C ASP A 158 23.23 -34.67 7.76
N ILE A 159 22.09 -35.35 7.86
CA ILE A 159 20.75 -34.77 7.70
C ILE A 159 20.08 -34.51 9.07
N ASN A 160 20.69 -34.95 10.17
CA ASN A 160 20.14 -34.81 11.51
C ASN A 160 20.48 -33.45 12.11
N TRP A 161 19.69 -32.46 11.76
CA TRP A 161 19.82 -31.10 12.29
C TRP A 161 19.22 -30.96 13.69
N ILE A 162 19.92 -30.21 14.54
CA ILE A 162 19.31 -29.62 15.74
C ILE A 162 18.98 -28.17 15.39
N MET A 163 17.70 -27.85 15.45
CA MET A 163 17.18 -26.54 15.08
C MET A 163 17.13 -25.63 16.30
N TYR A 164 17.78 -24.48 16.22
CA TYR A 164 17.76 -23.46 17.27
C TYR A 164 17.05 -22.21 16.78
N SER A 165 16.19 -21.61 17.58
CA SER A 165 15.76 -20.21 17.40
C SER A 165 16.48 -19.32 18.40
N ILE A 166 16.63 -18.05 18.05
CA ILE A 166 16.72 -16.99 19.06
C ILE A 166 15.39 -16.28 19.06
N ASN A 167 14.61 -16.43 20.13
CA ASN A 167 13.38 -15.67 20.27
C ASN A 167 13.72 -14.22 20.64
N LEU A 168 13.48 -13.32 19.69
CA LEU A 168 13.72 -11.88 19.79
C LEU A 168 12.46 -11.11 20.17
N SER A 169 11.35 -11.80 20.40
CA SER A 169 10.14 -11.18 20.93
C SER A 169 10.45 -10.57 22.30
N SER A 170 10.64 -9.25 22.34
CA SER A 170 10.36 -8.53 23.58
C SER A 170 8.91 -8.87 23.92
N THR A 171 8.64 -9.32 25.14
CA THR A 171 7.28 -9.57 25.61
C THR A 171 6.54 -8.24 25.73
N ASN A 172 6.22 -7.60 24.61
CA ASN A 172 5.32 -6.47 24.55
C ASN A 172 3.95 -6.98 24.12
N THR A 173 3.40 -7.86 24.97
CA THR A 173 1.99 -8.26 24.90
C THR A 173 1.16 -7.01 25.14
N HIS A 174 0.85 -6.30 24.08
CA HIS A 174 -0.07 -5.18 24.10
C HIS A 174 -1.28 -5.53 23.23
N THR A 175 -2.46 -5.10 23.65
CA THR A 175 -3.64 -5.21 22.82
C THR A 175 -3.52 -4.20 21.68
N HIS A 176 -3.65 -4.65 20.43
CA HIS A 176 -3.57 -3.75 19.31
C HIS A 176 -4.71 -2.72 19.33
N SER A 177 -4.32 -1.45 19.44
CA SER A 177 -5.19 -0.32 19.18
C SER A 177 -4.80 0.29 17.84
N TYR A 178 -5.72 0.24 16.87
CA TYR A 178 -5.46 0.68 15.51
C TYR A 178 -6.00 2.08 15.26
N THR A 179 -5.16 2.92 14.66
CA THR A 179 -5.58 4.19 14.07
C THR A 179 -5.76 4.00 12.57
N LYS A 180 -6.88 4.49 12.04
CA LYS A 180 -7.21 4.37 10.61
C LYS A 180 -6.83 5.63 9.83
N LYS A 181 -6.37 5.45 8.59
CA LYS A 181 -6.05 6.53 7.65
C LYS A 181 -6.37 6.11 6.22
N VAL A 182 -7.08 6.96 5.46
CA VAL A 182 -7.25 6.76 4.02
C VAL A 182 -5.92 7.06 3.33
N THR A 183 -5.27 6.03 2.79
CA THR A 183 -3.97 6.13 2.10
C THR A 183 -4.13 6.27 0.60
N LYS A 184 -5.22 5.74 0.04
CA LYS A 184 -5.63 5.98 -1.36
C LYS A 184 -7.11 6.35 -1.39
N LYS A 185 -7.43 7.53 -1.90
CA LYS A 185 -8.83 7.95 -2.05
C LYS A 185 -9.51 7.15 -3.16
N PRO A 186 -10.74 6.63 -2.96
CA PRO A 186 -11.50 6.01 -4.03
C PRO A 186 -11.92 7.04 -5.08
N THR A 187 -12.11 6.57 -6.31
CA THR A 187 -12.64 7.34 -7.44
C THR A 187 -13.79 6.56 -8.10
N CYS A 188 -14.45 7.14 -9.11
CA CYS A 188 -15.46 6.43 -9.90
C CYS A 188 -14.88 5.42 -10.89
N THR A 189 -13.55 5.26 -10.91
CA THR A 189 -12.84 4.33 -11.80
C THR A 189 -11.87 3.41 -11.06
N SER A 190 -11.61 3.64 -9.77
CA SER A 190 -10.68 2.85 -8.97
C SER A 190 -11.07 2.82 -7.50
N THR A 191 -10.88 1.67 -6.86
CA THR A 191 -11.06 1.51 -5.41
C THR A 191 -10.03 2.32 -4.63
N GLY A 192 -10.43 2.72 -3.43
CA GLY A 192 -9.54 3.34 -2.44
C GLY A 192 -8.96 2.32 -1.48
N VAL A 193 -8.12 2.79 -0.56
CA VAL A 193 -7.48 1.98 0.49
C VAL A 193 -7.53 2.74 1.80
N GLU A 194 -8.03 2.07 2.85
CA GLU A 194 -7.92 2.51 4.23
C GLU A 194 -6.90 1.62 4.96
N THR A 195 -5.92 2.25 5.59
CA THR A 195 -4.84 1.58 6.33
C THR A 195 -5.09 1.74 7.82
N TYR A 196 -4.96 0.63 8.56
CA TYR A 196 -5.06 0.55 10.01
C TYR A 196 -3.65 0.31 10.56
N THR A 197 -3.17 1.19 11.43
CA THR A 197 -1.81 1.13 11.98
C THR A 197 -1.86 1.13 13.49
N CYS A 198 -1.15 0.20 14.11
CA CYS A 198 -0.90 0.18 15.54
C CYS A 198 0.45 0.85 15.85
N SER A 199 0.60 1.45 17.03
CA SER A 199 1.86 2.07 17.47
C SER A 199 3.03 1.10 17.54
N CYS A 200 2.76 -0.22 17.61
CA CYS A 200 3.78 -1.27 17.56
C CYS A 200 4.31 -1.58 16.16
N GLY A 201 3.83 -0.87 15.12
CA GLY A 201 4.23 -1.11 13.74
C GLY A 201 3.37 -2.14 12.98
N HIS A 202 2.48 -2.87 13.65
CA HIS A 202 1.54 -3.76 12.95
C HIS A 202 0.54 -2.95 12.14
N SER A 203 0.26 -3.36 10.89
CA SER A 203 -0.72 -2.71 10.05
C SER A 203 -1.43 -3.69 9.10
N TYR A 204 -2.65 -3.35 8.73
CA TYR A 204 -3.41 -4.03 7.69
C TYR A 204 -4.21 -3.01 6.88
N THR A 205 -4.69 -3.42 5.70
CA THR A 205 -5.45 -2.55 4.81
C THR A 205 -6.80 -3.15 4.44
N LEU A 206 -7.83 -2.29 4.34
CA LEU A 206 -9.13 -2.66 3.81
C LEU A 206 -9.42 -1.87 2.53
N PRO A 207 -10.01 -2.51 1.50
CA PRO A 207 -10.40 -1.81 0.28
C PRO A 207 -11.60 -0.89 0.57
N LEU A 208 -11.57 0.31 0.01
CA LEU A 208 -12.73 1.21 -0.04
C LEU A 208 -13.42 1.10 -1.41
N PRO A 209 -14.76 0.98 -1.45
CA PRO A 209 -15.49 0.89 -2.71
C PRO A 209 -15.29 2.14 -3.57
N MET A 210 -15.45 1.99 -4.88
CA MET A 210 -15.46 3.11 -5.82
C MET A 210 -16.55 4.11 -5.47
N THR A 211 -16.31 5.39 -5.77
CA THR A 211 -17.37 6.40 -5.68
C THR A 211 -18.36 6.23 -6.83
N SER A 212 -19.63 6.60 -6.64
CA SER A 212 -20.60 6.60 -7.72
C SER A 212 -20.22 7.59 -8.83
N HIS A 213 -20.64 7.31 -10.07
CA HIS A 213 -20.54 8.27 -11.15
C HIS A 213 -21.44 9.48 -10.89
N THR A 214 -20.89 10.69 -10.98
CA THR A 214 -21.66 11.93 -11.08
C THR A 214 -22.04 12.13 -12.54
N THR A 215 -23.33 12.20 -12.87
CA THR A 215 -23.81 12.08 -14.25
C THR A 215 -24.44 13.37 -14.76
N GLU A 216 -24.25 13.64 -16.06
CA GLU A 216 -24.88 14.76 -16.77
C GLU A 216 -25.29 14.34 -18.19
N TRP A 217 -26.23 15.08 -18.79
CA TRP A 217 -26.66 14.84 -20.16
C TRP A 217 -25.72 15.52 -21.15
N VAL A 218 -25.12 14.72 -22.04
CA VAL A 218 -24.26 15.19 -23.13
C VAL A 218 -24.92 14.89 -24.47
N TYR A 219 -24.88 15.84 -25.39
CA TYR A 219 -25.42 15.69 -26.73
C TYR A 219 -24.33 15.19 -27.68
N SER A 220 -24.46 13.95 -28.14
CA SER A 220 -23.65 13.40 -29.23
C SER A 220 -23.99 14.05 -30.58
N LYS A 221 -25.27 14.41 -30.77
CA LYS A 221 -25.76 15.22 -31.90
C LYS A 221 -26.77 16.20 -31.34
N LYS A 222 -26.55 17.51 -31.50
CA LYS A 222 -27.54 18.51 -31.08
C LYS A 222 -28.80 18.40 -31.95
N PRO A 223 -30.00 18.54 -31.36
CA PRO A 223 -31.22 18.62 -32.14
C PRO A 223 -31.24 19.91 -32.96
N THR A 224 -31.90 19.86 -34.10
CA THR A 224 -32.19 21.03 -34.93
C THR A 224 -33.70 21.15 -35.07
N ILE A 225 -34.17 22.19 -35.74
CA ILE A 225 -35.59 22.27 -36.12
C ILE A 225 -36.02 21.17 -37.10
N ASN A 226 -35.07 20.56 -37.83
CA ASN A 226 -35.35 19.56 -38.86
C ASN A 226 -35.08 18.13 -38.38
N ASP A 227 -34.11 17.94 -37.49
CA ASP A 227 -33.60 16.63 -37.07
C ASP A 227 -33.69 16.46 -35.55
N VAL A 228 -34.05 15.24 -35.13
CA VAL A 228 -33.87 14.82 -33.74
C VAL A 228 -32.38 14.78 -33.37
N GLY A 229 -32.08 15.12 -32.12
CA GLY A 229 -30.75 14.99 -31.55
C GLY A 229 -30.49 13.61 -30.96
N LEU A 230 -29.26 13.40 -30.50
CA LEU A 230 -28.83 12.22 -29.75
C LEU A 230 -28.16 12.68 -28.47
N LYS A 231 -28.56 12.09 -27.33
CA LYS A 231 -27.97 12.38 -26.03
C LYS A 231 -27.76 11.13 -25.18
N HIS A 232 -26.77 11.17 -24.31
CA HIS A 232 -26.44 10.11 -23.37
C HIS A 232 -26.12 10.70 -21.99
N LEU A 233 -26.21 9.88 -20.94
CA LEU A 233 -25.65 10.24 -19.65
C LEU A 233 -24.16 9.91 -19.62
N GLU A 234 -23.37 10.89 -19.26
CA GLU A 234 -21.93 10.80 -19.15
C GLU A 234 -21.50 11.15 -17.73
N CYS A 235 -20.46 10.49 -17.22
CA CYS A 235 -19.87 10.90 -15.96
C CYS A 235 -19.06 12.17 -16.13
N SER A 236 -19.42 13.26 -15.44
CA SER A 236 -18.72 14.54 -15.53
C SER A 236 -17.29 14.51 -14.98
N VAL A 237 -16.91 13.45 -14.27
CA VAL A 237 -15.58 13.28 -13.68
C VAL A 237 -14.65 12.43 -14.55
N CYS A 238 -15.17 11.35 -15.15
CA CYS A 238 -14.33 10.38 -15.89
C CYS A 238 -14.75 10.18 -17.35
N HIS A 239 -15.77 10.89 -17.82
CA HIS A 239 -16.28 10.88 -19.19
C HIS A 239 -16.75 9.51 -19.70
N LYS A 240 -16.96 8.54 -18.81
CA LYS A 240 -17.60 7.27 -19.18
C LYS A 240 -19.08 7.49 -19.42
N ILE A 241 -19.57 6.98 -20.54
CA ILE A 241 -20.99 6.90 -20.85
C ILE A 241 -21.63 5.86 -19.92
N VAL A 242 -22.59 6.29 -19.11
CA VAL A 242 -23.25 5.44 -18.10
C VAL A 242 -24.64 4.95 -18.54
N SER A 243 -25.20 5.53 -19.61
CA SER A 243 -26.46 5.10 -20.18
C SER A 243 -26.35 4.94 -21.70
N ALA A 244 -27.20 4.10 -22.28
CA ALA A 244 -27.32 4.06 -23.73
C ALA A 244 -27.72 5.43 -24.30
N THR A 245 -27.26 5.72 -25.52
CA THR A 245 -27.67 6.90 -26.28
C THR A 245 -29.16 6.83 -26.58
N SER A 246 -29.84 7.96 -26.42
CA SER A 246 -31.28 8.12 -26.61
C SER A 246 -31.59 9.32 -27.51
N LEU A 247 -32.77 9.31 -28.13
CA LEU A 247 -33.22 10.42 -28.98
C LEU A 247 -33.53 11.66 -28.12
N ALA A 248 -33.08 12.82 -28.58
CA ALA A 248 -33.52 14.12 -28.09
C ALA A 248 -34.53 14.72 -29.09
N PRO A 249 -35.69 15.23 -28.63
CA PRO A 249 -36.64 15.92 -29.49
C PRO A 249 -36.01 17.05 -30.29
N LYS A 250 -36.61 17.39 -31.44
CA LYS A 250 -36.23 18.55 -32.26
C LYS A 250 -36.30 19.84 -31.45
N ALA A 251 -35.50 20.83 -31.84
CA ALA A 251 -35.64 22.19 -31.31
C ALA A 251 -36.99 22.76 -31.75
N THR A 252 -37.76 23.34 -30.82
CA THR A 252 -39.11 23.84 -31.12
C THR A 252 -39.10 25.26 -31.70
N ALA A 253 -37.96 25.95 -31.65
CA ALA A 253 -37.82 27.37 -31.97
C ALA A 253 -38.63 28.34 -31.06
N ASP A 254 -39.38 27.82 -30.08
CA ASP A 254 -40.03 28.57 -29.01
C ASP A 254 -38.99 28.80 -27.89
N VAL A 255 -38.33 29.94 -27.94
CA VAL A 255 -37.18 30.28 -27.08
C VAL A 255 -37.68 30.87 -25.76
N ASN A 256 -38.80 31.59 -25.79
CA ASN A 256 -39.37 32.23 -24.60
C ASN A 256 -40.28 31.28 -23.79
N GLY A 257 -40.69 30.14 -24.36
CA GLY A 257 -41.51 29.12 -23.73
C GLY A 257 -43.01 29.44 -23.66
N ASP A 258 -43.51 30.36 -24.49
CA ASP A 258 -44.91 30.80 -24.49
C ASP A 258 -45.84 29.91 -25.33
N GLY A 259 -45.29 28.88 -25.97
CA GLY A 259 -46.00 27.93 -26.81
C GLY A 259 -46.21 28.40 -28.25
N LYS A 260 -45.64 29.53 -28.65
CA LYS A 260 -45.67 30.06 -30.01
C LYS A 260 -44.25 30.21 -30.54
N VAL A 261 -44.12 30.29 -31.86
CA VAL A 261 -42.86 30.60 -32.53
C VAL A 261 -43.07 31.88 -33.32
N ASP A 262 -42.60 32.99 -32.78
CA ASP A 262 -42.80 34.31 -33.39
C ASP A 262 -41.61 35.27 -33.27
N SER A 263 -41.83 36.53 -33.63
CA SER A 263 -40.79 37.56 -33.60
C SER A 263 -40.23 37.82 -32.20
N ALA A 264 -40.94 37.47 -31.12
CA ALA A 264 -40.47 37.60 -29.75
C ALA A 264 -39.32 36.64 -29.46
N ASP A 265 -39.40 35.39 -29.97
CA ASP A 265 -38.32 34.40 -29.87
C ASP A 265 -37.07 34.85 -30.62
N ALA A 266 -37.27 35.31 -31.87
CA ALA A 266 -36.18 35.82 -32.69
C ALA A 266 -35.51 37.06 -32.05
N LEU A 267 -36.31 37.95 -31.46
CA LEU A 267 -35.80 39.11 -30.74
C LEU A 267 -35.00 38.71 -29.51
N LEU A 268 -35.41 37.65 -28.79
CA LEU A 268 -34.68 37.13 -27.65
C LEU A 268 -33.31 36.57 -28.07
N VAL A 269 -33.26 35.82 -29.17
CA VAL A 269 -32.00 35.35 -29.77
C VAL A 269 -31.10 36.51 -30.17
N LEU A 270 -31.62 37.52 -30.88
CA LEU A 270 -30.81 38.68 -31.29
C LEU A 270 -30.24 39.45 -30.09
N ARG A 271 -31.05 39.66 -29.05
CA ARG A 271 -30.61 40.31 -27.80
C ARG A 271 -29.55 39.47 -27.08
N TYR A 272 -29.68 38.14 -27.10
CA TYR A 272 -28.68 37.24 -26.57
C TYR A 272 -27.36 37.34 -27.33
N SER A 273 -27.40 37.34 -28.66
CA SER A 273 -26.20 37.39 -29.51
C SER A 273 -25.36 38.66 -29.34
N ILE A 274 -25.96 39.75 -28.86
CA ILE A 274 -25.26 41.01 -28.54
C ILE A 274 -24.96 41.18 -27.05
N GLY A 275 -25.25 40.18 -26.21
CA GLY A 275 -25.04 40.22 -24.76
C GLY A 275 -26.00 41.15 -23.99
N TYR A 276 -27.10 41.58 -24.62
CA TYR A 276 -28.10 42.45 -23.98
C TYR A 276 -29.01 41.68 -23.01
N ASN A 277 -29.34 40.42 -23.33
CA ASN A 277 -30.16 39.54 -22.50
C ASN A 277 -29.49 38.17 -22.33
N THR A 278 -29.87 37.43 -21.28
CA THR A 278 -29.56 36.01 -21.15
C THR A 278 -30.75 35.14 -21.59
N ILE A 279 -30.47 33.98 -22.18
CA ILE A 279 -31.44 32.91 -22.39
C ILE A 279 -31.28 31.95 -21.22
N ASN A 280 -32.32 31.82 -20.40
CA ASN A 280 -32.27 31.01 -19.19
C ASN A 280 -32.90 29.64 -19.43
N GLY A 281 -32.17 28.59 -19.08
CA GLY A 281 -32.64 27.21 -19.16
C GLY A 281 -32.10 26.45 -20.38
N HIS A 282 -31.72 25.20 -20.14
CA HIS A 282 -31.13 24.31 -21.14
C HIS A 282 -32.01 24.10 -22.37
N MET A 283 -33.34 23.98 -22.15
CA MET A 283 -34.29 23.81 -23.25
C MET A 283 -34.40 25.07 -24.13
N ALA A 284 -34.38 26.26 -23.53
CA ALA A 284 -34.44 27.52 -24.28
C ALA A 284 -33.17 27.73 -25.13
N LEU A 285 -32.00 27.33 -24.60
CA LEU A 285 -30.75 27.34 -25.36
C LEU A 285 -30.78 26.37 -26.55
N ILE A 286 -31.41 25.20 -26.39
CA ILE A 286 -31.63 24.26 -27.49
C ILE A 286 -32.58 24.84 -28.53
N ASN A 287 -33.69 25.44 -28.10
CA ASN A 287 -34.68 26.04 -29.00
C ASN A 287 -34.10 27.23 -29.77
N ALA A 288 -33.14 27.94 -29.17
CA ALA A 288 -32.44 29.06 -29.79
C ALA A 288 -31.36 28.65 -30.81
N ASP A 289 -30.79 27.45 -30.72
CA ASP A 289 -29.77 26.91 -31.62
C ASP A 289 -30.46 26.08 -32.72
N THR A 290 -31.13 26.77 -33.64
CA THR A 290 -32.08 26.16 -34.59
C THR A 290 -31.43 25.23 -35.60
N ASP A 291 -30.16 25.48 -35.94
CA ASP A 291 -29.36 24.63 -36.84
C ASP A 291 -28.47 23.61 -36.09
N GLY A 292 -28.45 23.67 -34.75
CA GLY A 292 -27.71 22.76 -33.88
C GLY A 292 -26.19 22.89 -34.00
N ASN A 293 -25.67 24.01 -34.53
CA ASN A 293 -24.23 24.23 -34.70
C ASN A 293 -23.53 24.58 -33.37
N GLY A 294 -24.30 24.86 -32.32
CA GLY A 294 -23.82 25.20 -30.99
C GLY A 294 -23.52 26.67 -30.72
N VAL A 295 -23.87 27.55 -31.65
CA VAL A 295 -23.64 28.99 -31.62
C VAL A 295 -24.94 29.71 -31.90
N ILE A 296 -25.58 30.21 -30.85
CA ILE A 296 -26.83 30.98 -30.95
C ILE A 296 -26.53 32.37 -31.51
N ASN A 297 -26.96 32.64 -32.74
CA ASN A 297 -26.66 33.87 -33.45
C ASN A 297 -27.81 34.39 -34.34
N SER A 298 -27.55 35.43 -35.14
CA SER A 298 -28.57 36.03 -36.02
C SER A 298 -29.12 35.07 -37.10
N ALA A 299 -28.37 34.03 -37.48
CA ALA A 299 -28.85 33.00 -38.39
C ALA A 299 -30.01 32.21 -37.78
N ASP A 300 -29.94 31.91 -36.48
CA ASP A 300 -31.02 31.26 -35.76
C ASP A 300 -32.25 32.14 -35.67
N ALA A 301 -32.06 33.42 -35.33
CA ALA A 301 -33.13 34.39 -35.31
C ALA A 301 -33.83 34.51 -36.68
N LEU A 302 -33.07 34.47 -37.78
CA LEU A 302 -33.64 34.48 -39.13
C LEU A 302 -34.44 33.20 -39.41
N THR A 303 -33.97 32.04 -38.96
CA THR A 303 -34.71 30.77 -39.06
C THR A 303 -36.04 30.85 -38.31
N ILE A 304 -36.04 31.36 -37.07
CA ILE A 304 -37.24 31.59 -36.27
C ILE A 304 -38.22 32.52 -36.99
N LEU A 305 -37.75 33.64 -37.54
CA LEU A 305 -38.61 34.57 -38.30
C LEU A 305 -39.22 33.90 -39.53
N ARG A 306 -38.47 33.06 -40.23
CA ARG A 306 -38.98 32.28 -41.38
C ARG A 306 -40.02 31.26 -40.97
N ILE A 307 -39.90 30.65 -39.78
CA ILE A 307 -40.92 29.78 -39.20
C ILE A 307 -42.18 30.60 -38.89
N SER A 308 -42.03 31.76 -38.24
CA SER A 308 -43.14 32.65 -37.84
C SER A 308 -44.03 33.07 -39.01
N ILE A 309 -43.45 33.28 -40.19
CA ILE A 309 -44.19 33.65 -41.41
C ILE A 309 -44.57 32.44 -42.30
N GLY A 310 -44.33 31.21 -41.83
CA GLY A 310 -44.70 29.97 -42.53
C GLY A 310 -43.85 29.61 -43.75
N VAL A 311 -42.70 30.25 -43.92
CA VAL A 311 -41.72 29.90 -44.98
C VAL A 311 -41.03 28.57 -44.68
N ILE A 312 -40.74 28.32 -43.40
CA ILE A 312 -40.25 27.04 -42.89
C ILE A 312 -41.36 26.40 -42.04
N LYS A 313 -41.58 25.09 -42.21
CA LYS A 313 -42.57 24.32 -41.43
C LYS A 313 -41.82 23.28 -40.60
N ILE A 314 -42.15 23.20 -39.32
CA ILE A 314 -41.50 22.33 -38.32
C ILE A 314 -42.53 21.45 -37.61
#